data_AF-A0A959XVD8-F1
#
_entry.id   AF-A0A959XVD8-F1
#
_cell.length_a   1.000
_cell.length_b   1.000
_cell.length_c   1.000
_cell.angle_alpha   90.00
_cell.angle_beta   90.00
_cell.angle_gamma   90.00
#
_symmetry.space_group_name_H-M   'P 1'
#
loop_
_entity.id
_entity.type
_entity.pdbx_description
1 polymer ?
#
loop_
_entity_poly.entity_id
_entity_poly.type
_entity_poly.pdbx_seq_one_letter_code
_entity_poly.pdbx_strand_id
1 'polypeptide(L)'
;MMLPRNTLESARQWDGRDMLGEYRQQFLIPKVKETEIIYFTGNSLGLQPKDAGATLERELEDWGRFGVEGHFHARHPWFSYH
;
A
#
# COMPACT_ATOMS: atom_id res chain seq x y z
N MET A 1 29.75 18.63 -1.36
CA MET A 1 28.70 17.81 -0.70
C MET A 1 29.38 16.53 -0.24
N MET A 2 29.42 16.25 1.07
CA MET A 2 30.08 15.04 1.59
C MET A 2 29.10 13.87 1.43
N LEU A 3 29.50 12.83 0.70
CA LEU A 3 28.68 11.63 0.56
C LEU A 3 28.52 10.98 1.95
N PRO A 4 27.31 10.54 2.34
CA PRO A 4 27.13 9.84 3.60
C PRO A 4 28.03 8.60 3.64
N ARG A 5 28.60 8.31 4.82
CA ARG A 5 29.40 7.08 5.00
C ARG A 5 28.45 5.88 4.90
N ASN A 6 28.88 4.82 4.22
CA ASN A 6 28.10 3.57 4.11
C ASN A 6 28.13 2.80 5.44
N THR A 7 27.49 3.35 6.47
CA THR A 7 27.38 2.78 7.82
C THR A 7 25.92 2.63 8.22
N LEU A 8 25.65 1.67 9.12
CA LEU A 8 24.31 1.45 9.68
C LEU A 8 23.75 2.71 10.37
N GLU A 9 24.62 3.46 11.06
CA GLU A 9 24.26 4.72 11.71
C GLU A 9 23.74 5.76 10.71
N SER A 10 24.43 5.89 9.57
CA SER A 10 24.01 6.81 8.51
C SER A 10 22.66 6.40 7.94
N ALA A 11 22.44 5.09 7.67
CA ALA A 11 21.16 4.58 7.18
C ALA A 11 20.00 4.91 8.12
N ARG A 12 20.17 4.66 9.44
CA ARG A 12 19.15 4.99 10.45
C ARG A 12 18.85 6.49 10.52
N GLN A 13 19.85 7.34 10.32
CA GLN A 13 19.66 8.80 10.29
C GLN A 13 18.81 9.22 9.07
N TRP A 14 18.98 8.56 7.93
CA TRP A 14 18.17 8.81 6.74
C TRP A 14 16.73 8.32 6.93
N ASP A 15 16.53 7.12 7.47
CA ASP A 15 15.20 6.60 7.81
C ASP A 15 14.45 7.57 8.74
N GLY A 16 15.13 8.11 9.76
CA GLY A 16 14.53 9.07 10.70
C GLY A 16 14.22 10.45 10.11
N ARG A 17 14.71 10.76 8.90
CA ARG A 17 14.43 12.01 8.18
C ARG A 17 13.45 11.81 7.01
N ASP A 18 13.04 10.58 6.75
CA ASP A 18 12.13 10.27 5.65
C ASP A 18 10.69 10.67 6.01
N MET A 19 10.22 11.75 5.39
CA MET A 19 8.84 12.22 5.56
C MET A 19 7.80 11.21 5.04
N LEU A 20 8.20 10.23 4.23
CA LEU A 20 7.34 9.19 3.69
C LEU A 20 7.43 7.87 4.48
N GLY A 21 8.27 7.79 5.52
CA GLY A 21 8.53 6.55 6.26
C GLY A 21 7.26 5.90 6.83
N GLU A 22 6.28 6.71 7.22
CA GLU A 22 5.00 6.24 7.76
C GLU A 22 4.17 5.43 6.75
N TYR A 23 4.29 5.70 5.43
CA TYR A 23 3.54 4.96 4.40
C TYR A 23 3.92 3.49 4.36
N ARG A 24 5.12 3.11 4.81
CA ARG A 24 5.53 1.71 4.96
C ARG A 24 4.51 0.90 5.76
N GLN A 25 3.89 1.52 6.76
CA GLN A 25 2.91 0.86 7.63
C GLN A 25 1.58 0.58 6.91
N GLN A 26 1.35 1.10 5.71
CA GLN A 26 0.14 0.85 4.92
C GLN A 26 0.23 -0.43 4.07
N PHE A 27 1.37 -1.14 4.08
CA PHE A 27 1.60 -2.33 3.26
C PHE A 27 1.79 -3.59 4.11
N LEU A 28 1.45 -4.74 3.53
CA LEU A 28 1.73 -6.06 4.08
C LEU A 28 3.11 -6.52 3.61
N ILE A 29 4.10 -6.51 4.51
CA ILE A 29 5.47 -6.93 4.22
C ILE A 29 5.63 -8.41 4.58
N PRO A 30 6.03 -9.29 3.64
CA PRO A 30 6.20 -10.70 3.91
C PRO A 30 7.25 -10.97 5.00
N LYS A 31 7.03 -12.03 5.77
CA LYS A 31 7.93 -12.46 6.85
C LYS A 31 8.43 -13.88 6.64
N VAL A 32 9.66 -14.13 7.06
CA VAL A 32 10.26 -15.47 7.20
C VAL A 32 10.63 -15.64 8.67
N LYS A 33 10.04 -16.62 9.36
CA LYS A 33 10.25 -16.85 10.80
C LYS A 33 10.11 -15.55 11.63
N GLU A 34 8.99 -14.85 11.45
CA GLU A 34 8.66 -13.55 12.07
C GLU A 34 9.52 -12.34 11.66
N THR A 35 10.57 -12.53 10.84
CA THR A 35 11.41 -11.44 10.36
C THR A 35 10.94 -10.96 9.00
N GLU A 36 10.70 -9.65 8.85
CA GLU A 36 10.38 -9.06 7.56
C GLU A 36 11.50 -9.27 6.55
N ILE A 37 11.14 -9.60 5.31
CA ILE A 37 12.13 -9.76 4.23
C ILE A 37 12.50 -8.40 3.63
N ILE A 38 13.69 -8.33 3.02
CA ILE A 38 14.07 -7.20 2.16
C ILE A 38 13.45 -7.42 0.79
N TYR A 39 12.39 -6.66 0.49
CA TYR A 39 11.61 -6.82 -0.73
C TYR A 39 11.98 -5.77 -1.79
N PHE A 40 12.89 -6.13 -2.69
CA PHE A 40 13.38 -5.24 -3.77
C PHE A 40 12.78 -5.54 -5.16
N THR A 41 11.68 -6.30 -5.23
CA THR A 41 11.00 -6.66 -6.48
C THR A 41 9.66 -5.96 -6.67
N GLY A 42 9.42 -4.85 -5.95
CA GLY A 42 8.19 -4.05 -6.02
C GLY A 42 7.89 -3.45 -7.40
N ASN A 43 8.90 -3.36 -8.27
CA ASN A 43 8.78 -2.96 -9.66
C ASN A 43 8.07 -4.00 -10.55
N SER A 44 8.08 -5.27 -10.14
CA SER A 44 7.41 -6.36 -10.85
C SER A 44 6.04 -6.62 -10.24
N LEU A 45 6.01 -6.81 -8.91
CA LEU A 45 4.78 -6.99 -8.15
C LEU A 45 4.85 -6.13 -6.90
N GLY A 46 3.96 -5.14 -6.81
CA GLY A 46 3.85 -4.29 -5.63
C GLY A 46 3.40 -5.07 -4.39
N LEU A 47 3.82 -4.61 -3.22
CA LEU A 47 3.28 -5.13 -1.95
C LEU A 47 1.79 -4.82 -1.87
N GLN A 48 1.04 -5.73 -1.26
CA GLN A 48 -0.39 -5.53 -1.04
C GLN A 48 -0.62 -4.39 -0.03
N PRO A 49 -1.40 -3.36 -0.37
CA PRO A 49 -1.90 -2.40 0.62
C PRO A 49 -2.82 -3.10 1.62
N LYS A 50 -2.73 -2.74 2.90
CA LYS A 50 -3.55 -3.35 3.97
C LYS A 50 -5.05 -3.26 3.70
N ASP A 51 -5.49 -2.15 3.11
CA ASP A 51 -6.92 -1.89 2.85
C ASP A 51 -7.42 -2.51 1.54
N ALA A 52 -6.57 -3.19 0.77
CA ALA A 52 -6.95 -3.73 -0.54
C ALA A 52 -8.12 -4.72 -0.43
N GLY A 53 -8.10 -5.61 0.57
CA GLY A 53 -9.18 -6.59 0.79
C GLY A 53 -10.51 -5.93 1.12
N ALA A 54 -10.52 -5.05 2.13
CA ALA A 54 -11.71 -4.31 2.51
C ALA A 54 -12.25 -3.43 1.38
N THR A 55 -11.38 -2.88 0.55
CA THR A 55 -11.79 -2.09 -0.63
C THR A 55 -12.50 -2.96 -1.66
N LEU A 56 -11.96 -4.14 -1.97
CA LEU A 56 -12.60 -5.07 -2.88
C LEU A 56 -13.97 -5.55 -2.36
N GLU A 57 -14.05 -5.89 -1.07
CA GLU A 57 -15.30 -6.32 -0.43
C GLU A 57 -16.40 -5.25 -0.56
N ARG A 58 -16.07 -3.97 -0.35
CA ARG A 58 -17.03 -2.86 -0.52
C ARG A 58 -17.57 -2.78 -1.95
N GLU A 59 -16.71 -2.92 -2.95
CA GLU A 59 -17.15 -2.90 -4.36
C GLU A 59 -18.06 -4.08 -4.69
N LEU A 60 -17.73 -5.28 -4.19
CA LEU A 60 -18.53 -6.50 -4.40
C LEU A 60 -19.91 -6.40 -3.71
N GLU A 61 -19.96 -5.88 -2.50
CA GLU A 61 -21.20 -5.62 -1.77
C GLU A 61 -22.10 -4.63 -2.51
N ASP A 62 -21.55 -3.52 -2.99
CA ASP A 62 -22.31 -2.50 -3.72
C ASP A 62 -22.83 -3.04 -5.05
N TRP A 63 -22.00 -3.82 -5.76
CA TRP A 63 -22.42 -4.49 -6.97
C TRP A 63 -23.56 -5.47 -6.72
N GLY A 64 -23.44 -6.33 -5.70
CA GLY A 64 -24.49 -7.29 -5.34
C GLY A 64 -25.79 -6.62 -4.91
N ARG A 65 -25.72 -5.44 -4.27
CA ARG A 65 -26.88 -4.69 -3.79
C ARG A 65 -27.60 -3.89 -4.88
N PHE A 66 -26.85 -3.20 -5.74
CA PHE A 66 -27.41 -2.21 -6.66
C PHE A 66 -27.38 -2.65 -8.12
N GLY A 67 -26.55 -3.63 -8.50
CA GLY A 67 -26.36 -3.99 -9.90
C GLY A 67 -25.90 -2.77 -10.72
N VAL A 68 -26.60 -2.48 -11.82
CA VAL A 68 -26.29 -1.31 -12.67
C VAL A 68 -26.46 0.02 -11.95
N GLU A 69 -27.35 0.09 -10.95
CA GLU A 69 -27.57 1.32 -10.18
C GLU A 69 -26.34 1.68 -9.31
N GLY A 70 -25.38 0.77 -9.16
CA GLY A 70 -24.09 1.04 -8.51
C GLY A 70 -23.31 2.18 -9.16
N HIS A 71 -23.55 2.46 -10.45
CA HIS A 71 -22.97 3.63 -11.13
C HIS A 71 -23.29 4.96 -10.41
N PHE A 72 -24.43 5.05 -9.72
CA PHE A 72 -24.91 6.28 -9.07
C PHE A 72 -25.01 6.14 -7.55
N HIS A 73 -25.26 4.93 -7.04
CA HIS A 73 -25.66 4.69 -5.65
C HIS A 73 -24.65 3.89 -4.83
N ALA A 74 -23.55 3.41 -5.41
CA ALA A 74 -22.46 2.80 -4.66
C ALA A 74 -21.77 3.82 -3.73
N ARG A 75 -21.03 3.33 -2.74
CA ARG A 75 -20.19 4.16 -1.85
C ARG A 75 -19.12 4.91 -2.66
N HIS A 76 -18.63 4.29 -3.73
CA HIS A 76 -17.77 4.89 -4.74
C HIS A 76 -18.46 4.80 -6.11
N PRO A 77 -19.28 5.81 -6.49
CA PRO A 77 -20.03 5.78 -7.74
C PRO A 77 -19.13 5.60 -8.97
N TRP A 78 -19.42 4.61 -9.80
CA TRP A 78 -18.58 4.26 -10.96
C TRP A 78 -18.75 5.20 -12.15
N PHE A 79 -19.76 6.07 -12.15
CA PHE A 79 -20.06 6.97 -13.27
C PHE A 79 -18.85 7.81 -13.72
N SER A 80 -17.97 8.18 -12.78
CA SER A 80 -16.79 9.01 -13.06
C SER A 80 -15.53 8.23 -13.50
N TYR A 81 -15.59 6.90 -13.64
CA TYR A 81 -14.41 6.09 -13.99
C TYR A 81 -14.14 5.95 -15.50
N HIS A 82 -14.94 6.61 -16.34
CA HIS A 82 -14.81 6.60 -17.79
C HIS A 82 -14.00 7.80 -18.31
#